data_AF-A0A7C3Y411-F1
#
_entry.id   AF-A0A7C3Y411-F1
#
_cell.length_a   1.000
_cell.length_b   1.000
_cell.length_c   1.000
_cell.angle_alpha   90.00
_cell.angle_beta   90.00
_cell.angle_gamma   90.00
#
_symmetry.space_group_name_H-M   'P 1'
#
loop_
_entity.id
_entity.type
_entity.pdbx_description
1 polymer ?
#
loop_
_entity_poly.entity_id
_entity_poly.type
_entity_poly.pdbx_seq_one_letter_code
_entity_poly.pdbx_strand_id
1 'polypeptide(L)'
;MGKKILGPYFHTHFSLQAEGELPPPPFLLIANHLSALDPFFIDALSPYPIVWVANRLIFEHPLLGPLIRAMGAIPKRKAIPDGRAVRGILRVLGMGGVVGLFPEGAIPWDGVSQEVAPGTEELLHTLQVPVVLARIQGAWMRKPLWADHSREGPVSIRFTPLSRYAPFSLRHSEWEWQRERRIPFYGGKKAEGFERVMLFCPVCQTFRSIVARGNMLRCLSCRLKWGIDAYGFIDGLTQEEFLKGQENLLASWLDDVHRIPLSRALIVERTYPEGILRGFSLGSVVVEKEGLRLQNEFFPFTHLRGANTFLKKVFEFTFQKRIIRIHTAKDAFLLLQLAKLKKAQTSCAPV
;
A
#
# COMPACT_ATOMS: atom_id res chain seq x y z
N MET A 1 16.85 -21.24 -0.48
CA MET A 1 17.15 -21.16 0.98
C MET A 1 16.00 -20.54 1.78
N GLY A 2 15.35 -19.46 1.31
CA GLY A 2 14.31 -18.73 2.05
C GLY A 2 13.15 -19.59 2.59
N LYS A 3 12.49 -20.41 1.76
CA LYS A 3 11.29 -21.15 2.16
C LYS A 3 11.49 -22.16 3.32
N LYS A 4 12.63 -22.85 3.37
CA LYS A 4 12.92 -23.85 4.42
C LYS A 4 13.05 -23.22 5.82
N ILE A 5 13.31 -21.91 5.90
CA ILE A 5 13.48 -21.18 7.16
C ILE A 5 12.26 -20.29 7.44
N LEU A 6 11.79 -19.56 6.43
CA LEU A 6 10.65 -18.64 6.58
C LEU A 6 9.31 -19.37 6.70
N GLY A 7 9.11 -20.50 6.00
CA GLY A 7 7.85 -21.24 6.05
C GLY A 7 7.45 -21.68 7.47
N PRO A 8 8.30 -22.46 8.18
CA PRO A 8 8.01 -22.88 9.56
C PRO A 8 7.83 -21.70 10.52
N TYR A 9 8.61 -20.62 10.38
CA TYR A 9 8.45 -19.41 11.19
C TYR A 9 7.06 -18.80 11.00
N PHE A 10 6.60 -18.66 9.76
CA PHE A 10 5.30 -18.08 9.45
C PHE A 10 4.14 -18.96 9.95
N HIS A 11 4.23 -20.29 9.79
CA HIS A 11 3.22 -21.22 10.34
C HIS A 11 3.15 -21.20 11.87
N THR A 12 4.27 -21.00 12.55
CA THR A 12 4.33 -20.99 14.02
C THR A 12 3.82 -19.68 14.61
N HIS A 13 4.14 -18.55 13.97
CA HIS A 13 3.83 -17.22 14.51
C HIS A 13 2.52 -16.64 14.00
N PHE A 14 1.96 -17.20 12.92
CA PHE A 14 0.77 -16.69 12.25
C PHE A 14 -0.27 -17.79 12.06
N SER A 15 -1.52 -17.48 12.39
CA SER A 15 -2.65 -18.37 12.09
C SER A 15 -2.98 -18.24 10.60
N LEU A 16 -2.37 -19.10 9.79
CA LEU A 16 -2.56 -19.13 8.34
C LEU A 16 -3.55 -20.24 7.96
N GLN A 17 -4.51 -19.92 7.11
CA GLN A 17 -5.49 -20.86 6.57
C GLN A 17 -5.41 -20.82 5.05
N ALA A 18 -5.44 -21.98 4.41
CA ALA A 18 -5.45 -22.11 2.95
C ALA A 18 -6.63 -22.97 2.49
N GLU A 19 -7.23 -22.56 1.38
CA GLU A 19 -8.23 -23.33 0.64
C GLU A 19 -7.85 -23.39 -0.84
N GLY A 20 -8.16 -24.49 -1.51
CA GLY A 20 -7.85 -24.69 -2.92
C GLY A 20 -6.42 -25.19 -3.18
N GLU A 21 -6.17 -25.61 -4.41
CA GLU A 21 -4.92 -26.23 -4.83
C GLU A 21 -4.17 -25.36 -5.85
N LEU A 22 -2.85 -25.41 -5.77
CA LEU A 22 -1.96 -24.78 -6.75
C LEU A 22 -1.58 -25.81 -7.81
N PRO A 23 -1.66 -25.49 -9.11
CA PRO A 23 -1.21 -26.38 -10.18
C PRO A 23 0.32 -26.55 -10.13
N PRO A 24 0.87 -27.60 -10.76
CA PRO A 24 2.32 -27.70 -10.92
C PRO A 24 2.87 -26.52 -11.75
N PRO A 25 4.10 -26.04 -11.46
CA PRO A 25 4.76 -25.00 -12.26
C PRO A 25 4.94 -25.41 -13.73
N PRO A 26 4.99 -24.44 -14.67
CA PRO A 26 4.92 -23.00 -14.44
C PRO A 26 3.49 -22.47 -14.32
N PHE A 27 3.28 -21.46 -13.49
CA PHE A 27 2.05 -20.68 -13.45
C PHE A 27 2.30 -19.26 -12.95
N LEU A 28 1.38 -18.35 -13.28
CA LEU A 28 1.33 -17.01 -12.71
C LEU A 28 0.32 -16.99 -11.56
N LEU A 29 0.75 -16.51 -10.40
CA LEU A 29 -0.14 -16.24 -9.27
C LEU A 29 -0.42 -14.74 -9.19
N ILE A 30 -1.70 -14.37 -9.22
CA ILE A 30 -2.17 -13.01 -8.97
C ILE A 30 -2.92 -12.95 -7.65
N ALA A 31 -2.67 -11.92 -6.85
CA ALA A 31 -3.30 -11.77 -5.55
C ALA A 31 -3.76 -10.34 -5.29
N ASN A 32 -4.81 -10.18 -4.48
CA ASN A 32 -5.12 -8.88 -3.89
C ASN A 32 -4.06 -8.51 -2.85
N HIS A 33 -3.83 -7.21 -2.61
CA HIS A 33 -2.72 -6.75 -1.77
C HIS A 33 -3.20 -5.97 -0.56
N LEU A 34 -3.12 -6.58 0.62
CA LEU A 34 -3.65 -6.09 1.89
C LEU A 34 -2.57 -5.81 2.94
N SER A 35 -1.39 -6.42 2.81
CA SER A 35 -0.29 -6.27 3.76
C SER A 35 1.08 -6.40 3.09
N ALA A 36 2.09 -5.75 3.66
CA ALA A 36 3.48 -5.93 3.24
C ALA A 36 3.98 -7.38 3.45
N LEU A 37 3.24 -8.17 4.25
CA LEU A 37 3.55 -9.57 4.54
C LEU A 37 2.87 -10.57 3.59
N ASP A 38 1.96 -10.12 2.70
CA ASP A 38 1.22 -11.00 1.78
C ASP A 38 2.10 -11.96 0.97
N PRO A 39 3.24 -11.52 0.37
CA PRO A 39 4.11 -12.43 -0.36
C PRO A 39 4.58 -13.61 0.51
N PHE A 40 4.89 -13.32 1.78
CA PHE A 40 5.40 -14.32 2.72
C PHE A 40 4.30 -15.23 3.25
N PHE A 41 3.06 -14.72 3.43
CA PHE A 41 1.92 -15.57 3.77
C PHE A 41 1.65 -16.59 2.65
N ILE A 42 1.69 -16.16 1.40
CA ILE A 42 1.52 -17.04 0.25
C ILE A 42 2.71 -18.01 0.13
N ASP A 43 3.96 -17.54 0.27
CA ASP A 43 5.14 -18.41 0.21
C ASP A 43 5.13 -19.52 1.28
N ALA A 44 4.58 -19.22 2.47
CA ALA A 44 4.45 -20.19 3.55
C ALA A 44 3.42 -21.29 3.25
N LEU A 45 2.37 -20.97 2.47
CA LEU A 45 1.28 -21.88 2.12
C LEU A 45 1.50 -22.58 0.76
N SER A 46 2.28 -21.99 -0.13
CA SER A 46 2.60 -22.56 -1.44
C SER A 46 3.54 -23.75 -1.29
N PRO A 47 3.39 -24.86 -2.06
CA PRO A 47 4.38 -25.93 -2.15
C PRO A 47 5.57 -25.58 -3.07
N TYR A 48 5.47 -24.51 -3.87
CA TYR A 48 6.50 -24.09 -4.83
C TYR A 48 7.17 -22.76 -4.42
N PRO A 49 8.44 -22.52 -4.77
CA PRO A 49 9.06 -21.20 -4.61
C PRO A 49 8.45 -20.21 -5.62
N ILE A 50 8.13 -19.00 -5.17
CA ILE A 50 7.51 -17.96 -6.00
C ILE A 50 8.48 -16.80 -6.19
N VAL A 51 8.65 -16.38 -7.45
CA VAL A 51 9.40 -15.17 -7.79
C VAL A 51 8.44 -14.00 -7.83
N TRP A 52 8.54 -13.12 -6.84
CA TRP A 52 7.65 -11.98 -6.71
C TRP A 52 8.06 -10.79 -7.58
N VAL A 53 7.07 -10.19 -8.25
CA VAL A 53 7.20 -8.84 -8.82
C VAL A 53 7.07 -7.84 -7.70
N ALA A 54 8.16 -7.14 -7.39
CA ALA A 54 8.26 -6.28 -6.22
C ALA A 54 8.57 -4.83 -6.61
N ASN A 55 8.08 -3.89 -5.80
CA ASN A 55 8.41 -2.48 -5.99
C ASN A 55 9.93 -2.29 -5.92
N ARG A 56 10.49 -1.60 -6.93
CA ARG A 56 11.92 -1.26 -7.01
C ARG A 56 12.45 -0.60 -5.72
N LEU A 57 11.61 0.13 -4.98
CA LEU A 57 11.98 0.73 -3.70
C LEU A 57 12.45 -0.28 -2.65
N ILE A 58 11.93 -1.51 -2.66
CA ILE A 58 12.34 -2.55 -1.73
C ILE A 58 13.80 -2.96 -1.99
N PHE A 59 14.24 -2.93 -3.26
CA PHE A 59 15.58 -3.31 -3.69
C PHE A 59 16.66 -2.33 -3.25
N GLU A 60 16.26 -1.14 -2.82
CA GLU A 60 17.13 -0.07 -2.35
C GLU A 60 17.22 -0.01 -0.82
N HIS A 61 16.36 -0.74 -0.11
CA HIS A 61 16.42 -0.84 1.34
C HIS A 61 17.66 -1.66 1.75
N PRO A 62 18.49 -1.18 2.70
CA PRO A 62 19.78 -1.81 3.00
C PRO A 62 19.64 -3.26 3.50
N LEU A 63 18.55 -3.55 4.22
CA LEU A 63 18.30 -4.89 4.77
C LEU A 63 17.43 -5.77 3.86
N LEU A 64 16.43 -5.19 3.20
CA LEU A 64 15.46 -5.97 2.42
C LEU A 64 15.95 -6.18 0.99
N GLY A 65 16.71 -5.24 0.45
CA GLY A 65 17.21 -5.27 -0.93
C GLY A 65 18.07 -6.49 -1.23
N PRO A 66 19.11 -6.81 -0.43
CA PRO A 66 19.89 -8.03 -0.62
C PRO A 66 19.03 -9.29 -0.52
N LEU A 67 18.11 -9.35 0.45
CA LEU A 67 17.21 -10.48 0.66
C LEU A 67 16.32 -10.75 -0.55
N ILE A 68 15.59 -9.74 -1.05
CA ILE A 68 14.68 -9.94 -2.18
C ILE A 68 15.42 -10.21 -3.49
N ARG A 69 16.65 -9.69 -3.66
CA ARG A 69 17.52 -10.04 -4.78
C ARG A 69 17.95 -11.50 -4.71
N ALA A 70 18.31 -11.99 -3.53
CA ALA A 70 18.64 -13.40 -3.32
C ALA A 70 17.44 -14.32 -3.54
N MET A 71 16.21 -13.83 -3.34
CA MET A 71 14.97 -14.53 -3.68
C MET A 71 14.61 -14.46 -5.18
N GLY A 72 15.39 -13.75 -6.00
CA GLY A 72 15.17 -13.61 -7.43
C GLY A 72 14.05 -12.64 -7.82
N ALA A 73 13.56 -11.80 -6.89
CA ALA A 73 12.44 -10.90 -7.12
C ALA A 73 12.66 -10.00 -8.35
N ILE A 74 11.57 -9.75 -9.09
CA ILE A 74 11.58 -8.93 -10.31
C ILE A 74 11.26 -7.48 -9.93
N PRO A 75 12.16 -6.51 -10.14
CA PRO A 75 11.90 -5.12 -9.82
C PRO A 75 10.90 -4.52 -10.82
N LYS A 76 9.87 -3.84 -10.31
CA LYS A 76 8.89 -3.07 -11.08
C LYS A 76 8.73 -1.67 -10.49
N ARG A 77 8.60 -0.67 -11.36
CA ARG A 77 8.19 0.68 -10.95
C ARG A 77 6.67 0.82 -10.99
N LYS A 78 6.11 1.50 -9.99
CA LYS A 78 4.66 1.75 -9.93
C LYS A 78 4.23 2.77 -10.99
N ALA A 79 3.00 2.63 -11.49
CA ALA A 79 2.31 3.60 -12.34
C ALA A 79 3.00 3.98 -13.67
N ILE A 80 4.02 3.23 -14.10
CA ILE A 80 4.65 3.40 -15.42
C ILE A 80 4.79 2.04 -16.11
N PRO A 81 4.64 1.97 -17.45
CA PRO A 81 4.96 0.77 -18.21
C PRO A 81 6.42 0.35 -17.99
N ASP A 82 6.65 -0.93 -17.72
CA ASP A 82 7.98 -1.46 -17.41
C ASP A 82 8.22 -2.77 -18.18
N GLY A 83 8.69 -2.65 -19.43
CA GLY A 83 9.00 -3.80 -20.27
C GLY A 83 10.13 -4.69 -19.71
N ARG A 84 10.96 -4.18 -18.79
CA ARG A 84 11.98 -5.03 -18.12
C ARG A 84 11.30 -5.98 -17.14
N ALA A 85 10.31 -5.51 -16.39
CA ALA A 85 9.53 -6.36 -15.50
C ALA A 85 8.79 -7.46 -16.29
N VAL A 86 8.14 -7.12 -17.40
CA VAL A 86 7.44 -8.09 -18.27
C VAL A 86 8.42 -9.16 -18.79
N ARG A 87 9.58 -8.77 -19.31
CA ARG A 87 10.62 -9.74 -19.73
C ARG A 87 11.11 -10.63 -18.59
N GLY A 88 11.21 -10.08 -17.38
CA GLY A 88 11.55 -10.86 -16.17
C GLY A 88 10.49 -11.92 -15.87
N ILE A 89 9.21 -11.56 -15.94
CA ILE A 89 8.07 -12.48 -15.74
C ILE A 89 8.13 -13.61 -16.77
N LEU A 90 8.21 -13.27 -18.07
CA LEU A 90 8.27 -14.25 -19.15
C LEU A 90 9.46 -15.20 -19.03
N ARG A 91 10.63 -14.70 -18.60
CA ARG A 91 11.82 -15.53 -18.39
C ARG A 91 11.61 -16.56 -17.30
N VAL A 92 11.09 -16.16 -16.13
CA VAL A 92 10.87 -17.09 -15.02
C VAL A 92 9.86 -18.17 -15.41
N LEU A 93 8.76 -17.78 -16.05
CA LEU A 93 7.74 -18.71 -16.53
C LEU A 93 8.30 -19.66 -17.60
N GLY A 94 9.10 -19.16 -18.55
CA GLY A 94 9.75 -19.96 -19.59
C GLY A 94 10.79 -20.95 -19.06
N MET A 95 11.33 -20.71 -17.86
CA MET A 95 12.20 -21.64 -17.14
C MET A 95 11.43 -22.67 -16.28
N GLY A 96 10.10 -22.73 -16.40
CA GLY A 96 9.26 -23.63 -15.60
C GLY A 96 9.00 -23.14 -14.17
N GLY A 97 9.28 -21.87 -13.86
CA GLY A 97 9.11 -21.29 -12.52
C GLY A 97 7.70 -20.73 -12.25
N VAL A 98 7.51 -20.24 -11.03
CA VAL A 98 6.27 -19.56 -10.60
C VAL A 98 6.56 -18.08 -10.40
N VAL A 99 5.67 -17.22 -10.92
CA VAL A 99 5.72 -15.78 -10.69
C VAL A 99 4.54 -15.35 -9.83
N GLY A 100 4.78 -14.52 -8.83
CA GLY A 100 3.75 -13.88 -8.01
C GLY A 100 3.63 -12.40 -8.33
N LEU A 101 2.40 -11.91 -8.50
CA LEU A 101 2.11 -10.52 -8.83
C LEU A 101 0.93 -10.00 -7.99
N PHE A 102 1.06 -8.77 -7.50
CA PHE A 102 -0.04 -8.00 -6.91
C PHE A 102 -0.46 -6.90 -7.89
N PRO A 103 -1.51 -7.12 -8.69
CA PRO A 103 -1.87 -6.20 -9.77
C PRO A 103 -2.26 -4.79 -9.31
N GLU A 104 -2.76 -4.67 -8.09
CA GLU A 104 -3.10 -3.40 -7.44
C GLU A 104 -1.90 -2.46 -7.29
N GLY A 105 -0.70 -3.03 -7.11
CA GLY A 105 0.56 -2.28 -6.98
C GLY A 105 0.69 -1.44 -5.70
N ALA A 106 -0.31 -1.41 -4.82
CA ALA A 106 -0.26 -0.71 -3.54
C ALA A 106 -1.12 -1.43 -2.48
N ILE A 107 -0.75 -1.24 -1.22
CA ILE A 107 -1.54 -1.69 -0.07
C ILE A 107 -2.55 -0.59 0.25
N PRO A 108 -3.82 -0.91 0.51
CA PRO A 108 -4.82 0.09 0.84
C PRO A 108 -4.63 0.68 2.23
N TRP A 109 -5.04 1.94 2.38
CA TRP A 109 -4.99 2.65 3.66
C TRP A 109 -6.22 2.39 4.53
N ASP A 110 -7.29 1.88 3.93
CA ASP A 110 -8.61 1.72 4.52
C ASP A 110 -9.08 0.25 4.57
N GLY A 111 -8.32 -0.70 4.01
CA GLY A 111 -8.68 -2.12 4.04
C GLY A 111 -9.57 -2.57 2.87
N VAL A 112 -9.74 -1.71 1.86
CA VAL A 112 -10.44 -2.06 0.62
C VAL A 112 -9.43 -2.15 -0.52
N SER A 113 -9.38 -3.29 -1.20
CA SER A 113 -8.50 -3.51 -2.35
C SER A 113 -8.63 -2.38 -3.37
N GLN A 114 -7.47 -1.95 -3.87
CA GLN A 114 -7.34 -0.97 -4.93
C GLN A 114 -7.70 -1.58 -6.28
N GLU A 115 -7.80 -0.72 -7.29
CA GLU A 115 -8.01 -1.14 -8.67
C GLU A 115 -6.78 -1.85 -9.24
N VAL A 116 -7.03 -2.80 -10.12
CA VAL A 116 -6.00 -3.51 -10.89
C VAL A 116 -5.30 -2.51 -11.82
N ALA A 117 -3.96 -2.52 -11.82
CA ALA A 117 -3.19 -1.62 -12.67
C ALA A 117 -3.50 -1.87 -14.17
N PRO A 118 -3.62 -0.80 -14.99
CA PRO A 118 -3.82 -0.92 -16.43
C PRO A 118 -2.78 -1.82 -17.11
N GLY A 119 -3.21 -2.57 -18.12
CA GLY A 119 -2.38 -3.52 -18.86
C GLY A 119 -2.17 -4.86 -18.16
N THR A 120 -2.73 -5.07 -16.96
CA THR A 120 -2.66 -6.40 -16.32
C THR A 120 -3.44 -7.44 -17.12
N GLU A 121 -4.66 -7.15 -17.56
CA GLU A 121 -5.45 -8.08 -18.37
C GLU A 121 -4.74 -8.46 -19.67
N GLU A 122 -4.16 -7.47 -20.35
CA GLU A 122 -3.36 -7.69 -21.56
C GLU A 122 -2.18 -8.63 -21.28
N LEU A 123 -1.43 -8.39 -20.20
CA LEU A 123 -0.38 -9.30 -19.76
C LEU A 123 -0.93 -10.72 -19.54
N LEU A 124 -2.03 -10.89 -18.82
CA LEU A 124 -2.62 -12.21 -18.56
C LEU A 124 -3.03 -12.93 -19.84
N HIS A 125 -3.58 -12.21 -20.82
CA HIS A 125 -3.99 -12.78 -22.10
C HIS A 125 -2.81 -13.21 -22.98
N THR A 126 -1.65 -12.56 -22.85
CA THR A 126 -0.44 -12.95 -23.60
C THR A 126 0.27 -14.17 -23.01
N LEU A 127 -0.04 -14.56 -21.78
CA LEU A 127 0.62 -15.66 -21.10
C LEU A 127 0.03 -17.02 -21.52
N GLN A 128 0.92 -17.96 -21.84
CA GLN A 128 0.55 -19.33 -22.21
C GLN A 128 0.56 -20.30 -21.01
N VAL A 129 0.74 -19.79 -19.79
CA VAL A 129 0.75 -20.58 -18.55
C VAL A 129 -0.58 -20.43 -17.80
N PRO A 130 -0.96 -21.39 -16.92
CA PRO A 130 -2.07 -21.22 -16.00
C PRO A 130 -1.93 -19.95 -15.16
N VAL A 131 -3.06 -19.30 -14.87
CA VAL A 131 -3.14 -18.18 -13.94
C VAL A 131 -3.93 -18.63 -12.72
N VAL A 132 -3.43 -18.37 -11.52
CA VAL A 132 -4.10 -18.68 -10.25
C VAL A 132 -4.38 -17.39 -9.50
N LEU A 133 -5.62 -17.22 -9.08
CA LEU A 133 -6.03 -16.14 -8.19
C LEU A 133 -5.83 -16.58 -6.73
N ALA A 134 -5.12 -15.78 -5.94
CA ALA A 134 -5.01 -15.95 -4.51
C ALA A 134 -5.78 -14.80 -3.82
N ARG A 135 -6.92 -15.12 -3.21
CA ARG A 135 -7.70 -14.15 -2.44
C ARG A 135 -7.28 -14.18 -0.98
N ILE A 136 -6.66 -13.10 -0.52
CA ILE A 136 -6.21 -12.87 0.85
C ILE A 136 -7.31 -12.15 1.63
N GLN A 137 -7.55 -12.58 2.87
CA GLN A 137 -8.50 -11.99 3.81
C GLN A 137 -7.86 -11.93 5.22
N GLY A 138 -8.19 -10.91 6.02
CA GLY A 138 -7.69 -10.71 7.38
C GLY A 138 -6.27 -10.15 7.49
N ALA A 139 -5.50 -10.12 6.40
CA ALA A 139 -4.12 -9.63 6.42
C ALA A 139 -4.02 -8.14 6.75
N TRP A 140 -4.95 -7.32 6.26
CA TRP A 140 -4.98 -5.89 6.58
C TRP A 140 -5.46 -5.67 8.00
N MET A 141 -6.49 -6.40 8.45
CA MET A 141 -6.99 -6.32 9.83
C MET A 141 -5.90 -6.57 10.87
N ARG A 142 -4.94 -7.41 10.51
CA ARG A 142 -3.79 -7.72 11.33
C ARG A 142 -2.77 -6.61 11.45
N LYS A 143 -2.49 -5.89 10.37
CA LYS A 143 -1.60 -4.72 10.41
C LYS A 143 -2.01 -3.72 9.33
N PRO A 144 -2.99 -2.86 9.64
CA PRO A 144 -3.38 -1.78 8.74
C PRO A 144 -2.17 -0.95 8.35
N LEU A 145 -2.16 -0.41 7.13
CA LEU A 145 -1.00 0.34 6.62
C LEU A 145 -0.60 1.51 7.54
N TRP A 146 -1.57 2.16 8.17
CA TRP A 146 -1.36 3.27 9.11
C TRP A 146 -0.87 2.83 10.51
N ALA A 147 -1.08 1.56 10.89
CA ALA A 147 -0.92 1.08 12.26
C ALA A 147 0.56 0.96 12.67
N ASP A 148 0.86 1.32 13.92
CA ASP A 148 2.20 1.19 14.48
C ASP A 148 2.51 -0.23 14.98
N HIS A 149 1.49 -0.95 15.44
CA HIS A 149 1.64 -2.30 15.98
C HIS A 149 0.83 -3.31 15.16
N SER A 150 1.32 -4.55 15.16
CA SER A 150 0.56 -5.68 14.63
C SER A 150 -0.48 -6.14 15.65
N ARG A 151 -1.52 -6.78 15.14
CA ARG A 151 -2.56 -7.50 15.89
C ARG A 151 -2.39 -9.00 15.68
N GLU A 152 -3.02 -9.79 16.53
CA GLU A 152 -3.11 -11.24 16.37
C GLU A 152 -4.47 -11.61 15.80
N GLY A 153 -4.47 -12.47 14.80
CA GLY A 153 -5.69 -12.90 14.12
C GLY A 153 -5.34 -13.72 12.88
N PRO A 154 -6.32 -14.44 12.32
CA PRO A 154 -6.09 -15.33 11.19
C PRO A 154 -5.89 -14.55 9.89
N VAL A 155 -5.13 -15.16 9.00
CA VAL A 155 -5.04 -14.77 7.59
C VAL A 155 -5.47 -15.96 6.75
N SER A 156 -6.51 -15.78 5.95
CA SER A 156 -7.06 -16.83 5.10
C SER A 156 -6.73 -16.52 3.64
N ILE A 157 -6.25 -17.54 2.91
CA ILE A 157 -5.91 -17.43 1.50
C ILE A 157 -6.63 -18.52 0.71
N ARG A 158 -7.45 -18.12 -0.27
CA ARG A 158 -8.10 -19.06 -1.20
C ARG A 158 -7.40 -19.00 -2.56
N PHE A 159 -6.92 -20.15 -3.03
CA PHE A 159 -6.36 -20.33 -4.36
C PHE A 159 -7.44 -20.79 -5.33
N THR A 160 -7.54 -20.15 -6.49
CA THR A 160 -8.53 -20.48 -7.53
C THR A 160 -7.87 -20.39 -8.90
N PRO A 161 -7.66 -21.53 -9.60
CA PRO A 161 -7.24 -21.52 -10.99
C PRO A 161 -8.24 -20.74 -11.85
N LEU A 162 -7.73 -19.84 -12.68
CA LEU A 162 -8.54 -19.10 -13.65
C LEU A 162 -8.53 -19.84 -14.98
N SER A 163 -9.71 -20.03 -15.57
CA SER A 163 -9.79 -20.42 -16.96
C SER A 163 -9.29 -19.28 -17.86
N ARG A 164 -8.73 -19.65 -19.01
CA ARG A 164 -8.19 -18.68 -19.96
C ARG A 164 -9.32 -17.75 -20.43
N TYR A 165 -9.10 -16.43 -20.33
CA TYR A 165 -10.06 -15.36 -20.65
C TYR A 165 -11.26 -15.21 -19.70
N ALA A 166 -11.32 -15.94 -18.58
CA ALA A 166 -12.36 -15.67 -17.61
C ALA A 166 -12.16 -14.28 -16.98
N PRO A 167 -13.25 -13.50 -16.82
CA PRO A 167 -13.18 -12.29 -16.03
C PRO A 167 -12.77 -12.66 -14.61
N PHE A 168 -11.90 -11.85 -14.01
CA PHE A 168 -11.48 -12.04 -12.63
C PHE A 168 -11.71 -10.75 -11.85
N SER A 169 -11.90 -10.90 -10.54
CA SER A 169 -11.97 -9.77 -9.63
C SER A 169 -11.11 -10.05 -8.41
N LEU A 170 -10.14 -9.15 -8.21
CA LEU A 170 -9.33 -9.07 -6.99
C LEU A 170 -9.95 -8.11 -5.97
N ARG A 171 -11.12 -7.52 -6.26
CA ARG A 171 -11.81 -6.65 -5.30
C ARG A 171 -12.13 -7.44 -4.05
N HIS A 172 -11.70 -6.90 -2.91
CA HIS A 172 -11.99 -7.41 -1.59
C HIS A 172 -12.13 -6.23 -0.63
N SER A 173 -13.14 -6.29 0.23
CA SER A 173 -13.30 -5.38 1.35
C SER A 173 -13.16 -6.18 2.65
N GLU A 174 -12.16 -5.84 3.45
CA GLU A 174 -11.99 -6.40 4.79
C GLU A 174 -13.21 -6.06 5.68
N TRP A 175 -13.95 -5.00 5.35
CA TRP A 175 -15.14 -4.58 6.07
C TRP A 175 -16.37 -5.42 5.75
N GLU A 176 -16.64 -5.69 4.46
CA GLU A 176 -17.70 -6.61 4.06
C GLU A 176 -17.46 -7.98 4.71
N TRP A 177 -16.21 -8.47 4.65
CA TRP A 177 -15.79 -9.71 5.29
C TRP A 177 -15.97 -9.69 6.82
N GLN A 178 -15.59 -8.61 7.51
CA GLN A 178 -15.78 -8.50 8.97
C GLN A 178 -17.24 -8.34 9.39
N ARG A 179 -18.10 -7.70 8.58
CA ARG A 179 -19.55 -7.64 8.86
C ARG A 179 -20.18 -9.03 8.84
N GLU A 180 -19.74 -9.89 7.93
CA GLU A 180 -20.23 -11.28 7.82
C GLU A 180 -19.61 -12.21 8.87
N ARG A 181 -18.28 -12.19 9.01
CA ARG A 181 -17.54 -13.20 9.78
C ARG A 181 -17.31 -12.85 11.23
N ARG A 182 -17.26 -11.56 11.57
CA ARG A 182 -16.93 -11.02 12.91
C ARG A 182 -15.76 -11.73 13.56
N ILE A 183 -14.60 -11.75 12.89
CA ILE A 183 -13.40 -12.40 13.42
C ILE A 183 -12.63 -11.42 14.32
N PRO A 184 -12.31 -11.80 15.57
CA PRO A 184 -11.58 -10.91 16.47
C PRO A 184 -10.10 -10.83 16.10
N PHE A 185 -9.55 -9.62 16.15
CA PHE A 185 -8.13 -9.31 16.04
C PHE A 185 -7.63 -8.72 17.37
N TYR A 186 -6.80 -9.49 18.07
CA TYR A 186 -6.35 -9.17 19.42
C TYR A 186 -5.15 -8.21 19.42
N GLY A 187 -5.09 -7.36 20.44
CA GLY A 187 -4.03 -6.38 20.60
C GLY A 187 -4.45 -5.22 21.51
N GLY A 188 -3.50 -4.74 22.32
CA GLY A 188 -3.71 -3.63 23.26
C GLY A 188 -3.47 -2.23 22.67
N LYS A 189 -2.98 -2.15 21.42
CA LYS A 189 -2.53 -0.91 20.77
C LYS A 189 -3.14 -0.72 19.37
N LYS A 190 -4.40 -1.09 19.19
CA LYS A 190 -5.07 -1.13 17.89
C LYS A 190 -5.20 0.23 17.23
N ALA A 191 -5.32 1.32 18.00
CA ALA A 191 -5.53 2.67 17.49
C ALA A 191 -4.23 3.41 17.20
N GLU A 192 -3.11 2.99 17.78
CA GLU A 192 -1.83 3.70 17.64
C GLU A 192 -1.39 3.76 16.18
N GLY A 193 -1.27 5.00 15.69
CA GLY A 193 -0.89 5.31 14.32
C GLY A 193 -2.04 5.76 13.41
N PHE A 194 -3.28 5.68 13.88
CA PHE A 194 -4.46 6.12 13.12
C PHE A 194 -4.44 7.62 12.81
N GLU A 195 -3.66 8.42 13.55
CA GLU A 195 -3.47 9.86 13.29
C GLU A 195 -2.85 10.13 11.92
N ARG A 196 -2.27 9.12 11.26
CA ARG A 196 -1.75 9.23 9.89
C ARG A 196 -2.86 9.37 8.84
N VAL A 197 -4.02 8.78 9.10
CA VAL A 197 -5.16 8.75 8.15
C VAL A 197 -6.30 9.65 8.58
N MET A 198 -6.47 9.85 9.88
CA MET A 198 -7.48 10.75 10.44
C MET A 198 -6.91 12.17 10.58
N LEU A 199 -6.93 12.91 9.47
CA LEU A 199 -6.36 14.26 9.38
C LEU A 199 -7.20 15.30 10.12
N PHE A 200 -8.52 15.16 10.12
CA PHE A 200 -9.48 16.06 10.75
C PHE A 200 -10.34 15.30 11.75
N CYS A 201 -10.78 15.99 12.80
CA CYS A 201 -11.83 15.45 13.67
C CYS A 201 -13.16 15.39 12.90
N PRO A 202 -13.90 14.27 12.90
CA PRO A 202 -15.17 14.14 12.17
C PRO A 202 -16.30 15.00 12.77
N VAL A 203 -16.11 15.54 13.98
CA VAL A 203 -17.12 16.35 14.66
C VAL A 203 -16.78 17.84 14.62
N CYS A 204 -15.61 18.23 15.12
CA CYS A 204 -15.21 19.65 15.18
C CYS A 204 -14.29 20.09 14.04
N GLN A 205 -13.93 19.18 13.12
CA GLN A 205 -13.13 19.46 11.92
C GLN A 205 -11.75 20.08 12.19
N THR A 206 -11.26 20.05 13.43
CA THR A 206 -9.93 20.57 13.75
C THR A 206 -8.85 19.66 13.16
N PHE A 207 -8.00 20.23 12.30
CA PHE A 207 -6.85 19.55 11.69
C PHE A 207 -5.85 19.06 12.74
N ARG A 208 -5.39 17.81 12.59
CA ARG A 208 -4.39 17.14 13.45
C ARG A 208 -4.67 17.21 14.95
N SER A 209 -5.95 17.26 15.31
CA SER A 209 -6.38 17.25 16.70
C SER A 209 -6.46 15.84 17.30
N ILE A 210 -6.39 14.79 16.49
CA ILE A 210 -6.56 13.41 16.94
C ILE A 210 -5.26 12.87 17.52
N VAL A 211 -5.36 12.22 18.68
CA VAL A 211 -4.30 11.43 19.30
C VAL A 211 -4.79 10.01 19.55
N ALA A 212 -3.94 9.03 19.30
CA ALA A 212 -4.22 7.63 19.56
C ALA A 212 -3.38 7.08 20.71
N ARG A 213 -4.00 6.29 21.59
CA ARG A 213 -3.29 5.57 22.65
C ARG A 213 -4.00 4.25 22.95
N GLY A 214 -3.26 3.15 22.93
CA GLY A 214 -3.84 1.84 23.10
C GLY A 214 -4.89 1.55 22.02
N ASN A 215 -6.14 1.31 22.42
CA ASN A 215 -7.27 1.05 21.52
C ASN A 215 -8.18 2.27 21.32
N MET A 216 -7.83 3.45 21.84
CA MET A 216 -8.68 4.63 21.83
C MET A 216 -8.08 5.77 20.99
N LEU A 217 -8.96 6.50 20.32
CA LEU A 217 -8.73 7.78 19.68
C LEU A 217 -9.35 8.88 20.54
N ARG A 218 -8.72 10.05 20.58
CA ARG A 218 -9.27 11.24 21.25
C ARG A 218 -8.95 12.50 20.46
N CYS A 219 -9.95 13.36 20.29
CA CYS A 219 -9.73 14.72 19.80
C CYS A 219 -9.22 15.63 20.93
N LEU A 220 -8.12 16.35 20.72
CA LEU A 220 -7.58 17.31 21.68
C LEU A 220 -8.40 18.60 21.76
N SER A 221 -9.16 18.92 20.71
CA SER A 221 -10.01 20.11 20.61
C SER A 221 -11.37 19.87 21.29
N CYS A 222 -12.24 19.03 20.70
CA CYS A 222 -13.58 18.78 21.24
C CYS A 222 -13.66 17.67 22.30
N ARG A 223 -12.54 17.02 22.65
CA ARG A 223 -12.44 15.97 23.68
C ARG A 223 -13.18 14.66 23.43
N LEU A 224 -13.93 14.54 22.34
CA LEU A 224 -14.58 13.29 21.94
C LEU A 224 -13.58 12.16 21.76
N LYS A 225 -14.05 10.93 22.03
CA LYS A 225 -13.27 9.71 22.02
C LYS A 225 -13.99 8.65 21.20
N TRP A 226 -13.22 7.81 20.53
CA TRP A 226 -13.70 6.68 19.75
C TRP A 226 -12.83 5.45 20.05
N GLY A 227 -13.42 4.26 20.08
CA GLY A 227 -12.69 3.02 20.36
C GLY A 227 -12.60 2.13 19.12
N ILE A 228 -11.43 1.51 18.89
CA ILE A 228 -11.31 0.41 17.94
C ILE A 228 -11.64 -0.89 18.66
N ASP A 229 -12.75 -1.52 18.27
CA ASP A 229 -13.23 -2.76 18.87
C ASP A 229 -12.39 -3.99 18.45
N ALA A 230 -12.77 -5.17 18.94
CA ALA A 230 -12.08 -6.42 18.62
C ALA A 230 -12.15 -6.79 17.13
N TYR A 231 -13.10 -6.26 16.38
CA TYR A 231 -13.35 -6.56 14.98
C TYR A 231 -12.78 -5.47 14.04
N GLY A 232 -12.19 -4.41 14.60
CA GLY A 232 -11.57 -3.32 13.87
C GLY A 232 -12.50 -2.14 13.55
N PHE A 233 -13.76 -2.19 13.98
CA PHE A 233 -14.73 -1.11 13.81
C PHE A 233 -14.48 0.02 14.81
N ILE A 234 -14.90 1.23 14.43
CA ILE A 234 -14.86 2.43 15.25
C ILE A 234 -16.30 2.83 15.56
N ASP A 235 -16.74 2.62 16.79
CA ASP A 235 -18.12 2.87 17.23
C ASP A 235 -19.18 2.27 16.28
N GLY A 236 -18.93 1.05 15.79
CA GLY A 236 -19.79 0.31 14.87
C GLY A 236 -19.62 0.65 13.38
N LEU A 237 -18.84 1.68 13.05
CA LEU A 237 -18.52 2.08 11.68
C LEU A 237 -17.26 1.36 11.18
N THR A 238 -17.21 1.09 9.88
CA THR A 238 -15.97 0.68 9.21
C THR A 238 -14.97 1.84 9.25
N GLN A 239 -13.68 1.57 9.09
CA GLN A 239 -12.73 2.69 9.02
C GLN A 239 -12.89 3.47 7.71
N GLU A 240 -13.34 2.84 6.63
CA GLU A 240 -13.74 3.53 5.40
C GLU A 240 -14.87 4.52 5.66
N GLU A 241 -15.95 4.09 6.34
CA GLU A 241 -17.08 4.95 6.72
C GLU A 241 -16.65 6.05 7.69
N PHE A 242 -15.79 5.71 8.65
CA PHE A 242 -15.31 6.63 9.67
C PHE A 242 -14.37 7.72 9.11
N LEU A 243 -13.64 7.40 8.03
CA LEU A 243 -12.77 8.34 7.32
C LEU A 243 -13.50 9.07 6.18
N LYS A 244 -14.79 8.77 5.95
CA LYS A 244 -15.58 9.43 4.91
C LYS A 244 -15.61 10.94 5.14
N GLY A 245 -15.43 11.70 4.07
CA GLY A 245 -15.45 13.17 4.11
C GLY A 245 -14.13 13.83 4.51
N GLN A 246 -13.10 13.07 4.92
CA GLN A 246 -11.76 13.61 5.17
C GLN A 246 -11.18 14.31 3.93
N GLU A 247 -11.43 13.78 2.73
CA GLU A 247 -10.99 14.37 1.46
C GLU A 247 -11.64 15.73 1.19
N ASN A 248 -12.95 15.86 1.46
CA ASN A 248 -13.67 17.11 1.32
C ASN A 248 -13.17 18.18 2.31
N LEU A 249 -12.93 17.77 3.56
CA LEU A 249 -12.33 18.66 4.56
C LEU A 249 -10.91 19.07 4.17
N LEU A 250 -10.12 18.14 3.62
CA LEU A 250 -8.78 18.43 3.15
C LEU A 250 -8.79 19.43 1.99
N ALA A 251 -9.72 19.29 1.04
CA ALA A 251 -9.88 20.22 -0.08
C ALA A 251 -10.24 21.63 0.41
N SER A 252 -11.28 21.74 1.25
CA SER A 252 -11.70 23.03 1.84
C SER A 252 -10.58 23.68 2.65
N TRP A 253 -9.91 22.89 3.49
CA TRP A 253 -8.83 23.38 4.33
C TRP A 253 -7.61 23.85 3.54
N LEU A 254 -7.29 23.22 2.40
CA LEU A 254 -6.18 23.64 1.56
C LEU A 254 -6.41 25.02 0.94
N ASP A 255 -7.67 25.39 0.66
CA ASP A 255 -8.02 26.73 0.16
C ASP A 255 -7.75 27.83 1.19
N ASP A 256 -7.88 27.51 2.48
CA ASP A 256 -7.76 28.48 3.58
C ASP A 256 -6.30 28.69 4.04
N VAL A 257 -5.48 27.64 4.12
CA VAL A 257 -4.28 27.70 4.98
C VAL A 257 -3.03 28.31 4.32
N HIS A 258 -3.02 28.59 3.02
CA HIS A 258 -1.91 29.24 2.28
C HIS A 258 -0.54 28.51 2.34
N ARG A 259 0.02 28.19 3.53
CA ARG A 259 1.28 27.47 3.76
C ARG A 259 1.25 26.64 5.06
N ILE A 260 1.57 25.35 4.98
CA ILE A 260 1.66 24.45 6.14
C ILE A 260 3.07 23.87 6.25
N PRO A 261 3.85 24.24 7.27
CA PRO A 261 5.11 23.58 7.54
C PRO A 261 4.84 22.16 8.06
N LEU A 262 5.43 21.17 7.40
CA LEU A 262 5.49 19.79 7.89
C LEU A 262 6.76 19.54 8.68
N SER A 263 6.85 18.35 9.28
CA SER A 263 8.08 17.91 9.96
C SER A 263 9.26 17.87 8.98
N ARG A 264 10.47 18.13 9.47
CA ARG A 264 11.69 17.95 8.66
C ARG A 264 11.73 16.53 8.11
N ALA A 265 12.09 16.42 6.84
CA ALA A 265 12.13 15.16 6.11
C ALA A 265 13.47 14.99 5.41
N LEU A 266 13.91 13.74 5.29
CA LEU A 266 15.00 13.40 4.38
C LEU A 266 14.42 13.40 2.95
N ILE A 267 14.93 14.30 2.13
CA ILE A 267 14.59 14.44 0.72
C ILE A 267 15.68 13.72 -0.07
N VAL A 268 15.28 12.79 -0.94
CA VAL A 268 16.21 12.04 -1.79
C VAL A 268 15.85 12.29 -3.24
N GLU A 269 16.83 12.70 -4.03
CA GLU A 269 16.69 12.91 -5.46
C GLU A 269 17.41 11.82 -6.26
N ARG A 270 16.73 11.30 -7.28
CA ARG A 270 17.31 10.30 -8.19
C ARG A 270 17.02 10.62 -9.65
N THR A 271 17.84 10.09 -10.55
CA THR A 271 17.59 10.17 -12.00
C THR A 271 16.37 9.36 -12.41
N TYR A 272 15.68 9.78 -13.45
CA TYR A 272 14.66 8.99 -14.13
C TYR A 272 15.12 8.65 -15.56
N PRO A 273 14.91 7.41 -16.05
CA PRO A 273 14.31 6.25 -15.40
C PRO A 273 15.31 5.31 -14.69
N GLU A 274 16.58 5.66 -14.55
CA GLU A 274 17.59 4.73 -14.02
C GLU A 274 17.52 4.62 -12.49
N GLY A 275 17.07 5.67 -11.80
CA GLY A 275 16.97 5.71 -10.35
C GLY A 275 18.32 5.87 -9.67
N ILE A 276 19.31 6.45 -10.35
CA ILE A 276 20.65 6.69 -9.79
C ILE A 276 20.56 7.84 -8.78
N LEU A 277 21.16 7.68 -7.60
CA LEU A 277 21.19 8.72 -6.57
C LEU A 277 21.89 9.97 -7.10
N ARG A 278 21.19 11.11 -7.09
CA ARG A 278 21.77 12.42 -7.41
C ARG A 278 22.21 13.15 -6.16
N GLY A 279 21.44 13.02 -5.09
CA GLY A 279 21.72 13.65 -3.82
C GLY A 279 20.64 13.38 -2.78
N PHE A 280 20.92 13.79 -1.56
CA PHE A 280 19.96 13.80 -0.47
C PHE A 280 20.20 14.99 0.43
N SER A 281 19.14 15.46 1.09
CA SER A 281 19.22 16.59 2.00
C SER A 281 18.17 16.47 3.11
N LEU A 282 18.46 17.03 4.29
CA LEU A 282 17.50 17.10 5.39
C LEU A 282 16.85 18.49 5.39
N GLY A 283 15.62 18.59 4.88
CA GLY A 283 14.96 19.87 4.60
C GLY A 283 13.62 20.06 5.30
N SER A 284 13.14 21.30 5.26
CA SER A 284 11.74 21.61 5.50
C SER A 284 10.91 21.17 4.29
N VAL A 285 9.71 20.67 4.59
CA VAL A 285 8.66 20.39 3.60
C VAL A 285 7.51 21.31 3.95
N VAL A 286 7.09 22.15 3.01
CA VAL A 286 5.96 23.05 3.19
C VAL A 286 4.91 22.70 2.15
N VAL A 287 3.69 22.46 2.59
CA VAL A 287 2.53 22.35 1.68
C VAL A 287 2.05 23.76 1.41
N GLU A 288 1.94 24.12 0.14
CA GLU A 288 1.34 25.37 -0.31
C GLU A 288 0.10 25.02 -1.17
N LYS A 289 -0.79 25.99 -1.39
CA LYS A 289 -2.08 25.75 -2.07
C LYS A 289 -1.95 24.98 -3.40
N GLU A 290 -0.95 25.32 -4.21
CA GLU A 290 -0.75 24.74 -5.54
C GLU A 290 0.38 23.71 -5.63
N GLY A 291 1.08 23.41 -4.53
CA GLY A 291 2.22 22.49 -4.60
C GLY A 291 2.97 22.28 -3.31
N LEU A 292 4.11 21.62 -3.44
CA LEU A 292 5.03 21.36 -2.33
C LEU A 292 6.25 22.25 -2.50
N ARG A 293 6.68 22.90 -1.43
CA ARG A 293 8.00 23.55 -1.38
C ARG A 293 8.96 22.67 -0.58
N LEU A 294 10.01 22.22 -1.25
CA LEU A 294 11.09 21.45 -0.64
C LEU A 294 12.33 22.32 -0.65
N GLN A 295 12.73 22.81 0.53
CA GLN A 295 13.79 23.81 0.65
C GLN A 295 13.52 25.03 -0.26
N ASN A 296 14.34 25.21 -1.31
CA ASN A 296 14.25 26.36 -2.21
C ASN A 296 13.47 26.07 -3.50
N GLU A 297 13.06 24.82 -3.73
CA GLU A 297 12.39 24.40 -4.96
C GLU A 297 10.89 24.19 -4.74
N PHE A 298 10.07 24.63 -5.71
CA PHE A 298 8.63 24.47 -5.71
C PHE A 298 8.19 23.40 -6.72
N PHE A 299 7.30 22.53 -6.28
CA PHE A 299 6.78 21.39 -7.03
C PHE A 299 5.25 21.50 -7.15
N PRO A 300 4.74 22.06 -8.25
CA PRO A 300 3.29 22.15 -8.47
C PRO A 300 2.62 20.78 -8.47
N PHE A 301 1.49 20.64 -7.78
CA PHE A 301 0.76 19.37 -7.69
C PHE A 301 0.36 18.83 -9.07
N THR A 302 -0.02 19.73 -9.98
CA THR A 302 -0.43 19.44 -11.36
C THR A 302 0.68 18.79 -12.20
N HIS A 303 1.94 19.00 -11.83
CA HIS A 303 3.10 18.47 -12.56
C HIS A 303 3.67 17.19 -11.94
N LEU A 304 3.15 16.75 -10.79
CA LEU A 304 3.61 15.52 -10.15
C LEU A 304 3.08 14.30 -10.91
N ARG A 305 3.98 13.40 -11.30
CA ARG A 305 3.63 12.14 -11.97
C ARG A 305 3.93 10.95 -11.07
N GLY A 306 3.08 9.93 -11.12
CA GLY A 306 3.29 8.67 -10.40
C GLY A 306 3.35 8.82 -8.87
N ALA A 307 2.68 9.83 -8.31
CA ALA A 307 2.64 10.07 -6.87
C ALA A 307 2.16 8.82 -6.12
N ASN A 308 2.98 8.31 -5.21
CA ASN A 308 2.71 7.09 -4.48
C ASN A 308 3.37 7.09 -3.10
N THR A 309 3.02 6.11 -2.28
CA THR A 309 3.68 5.86 -1.01
C THR A 309 4.41 4.52 -0.99
N PHE A 310 5.49 4.48 -0.22
CA PHE A 310 6.16 3.26 0.17
C PHE A 310 6.02 3.04 1.67
N LEU A 311 5.27 1.98 1.99
CA LEU A 311 4.72 1.75 3.33
C LEU A 311 4.01 3.03 3.80
N LYS A 312 4.26 3.44 5.05
CA LYS A 312 3.59 4.58 5.69
C LYS A 312 4.46 5.83 5.89
N LYS A 313 5.70 5.84 5.39
CA LYS A 313 6.71 6.88 5.71
C LYS A 313 7.26 7.62 4.50
N VAL A 314 7.27 6.99 3.33
CA VAL A 314 7.87 7.60 2.14
C VAL A 314 6.78 8.01 1.17
N PHE A 315 6.83 9.25 0.72
CA PHE A 315 6.07 9.75 -0.41
C PHE A 315 7.02 9.93 -1.60
N GLU A 316 6.68 9.37 -2.76
CA GLU A 316 7.48 9.44 -3.98
C GLU A 316 6.66 10.04 -5.12
N PHE A 317 7.29 10.87 -5.94
CA PHE A 317 6.74 11.32 -7.21
C PHE A 317 7.87 11.56 -8.22
N THR A 318 7.49 11.68 -9.50
CA THR A 318 8.37 12.10 -10.59
C THR A 318 8.06 13.54 -10.99
N PHE A 319 9.09 14.36 -11.16
CA PHE A 319 9.00 15.75 -11.62
C PHE A 319 10.20 16.05 -12.55
N GLN A 320 9.95 16.53 -13.77
CA GLN A 320 11.00 16.90 -14.74
C GLN A 320 12.14 15.86 -14.88
N LYS A 321 11.80 14.58 -15.10
CA LYS A 321 12.77 13.46 -15.18
C LYS A 321 13.64 13.27 -13.92
N ARG A 322 13.19 13.74 -12.77
CA ARG A 322 13.74 13.43 -11.45
C ARG A 322 12.72 12.64 -10.64
N ILE A 323 13.22 11.71 -9.86
CA ILE A 323 12.42 11.02 -8.84
C ILE A 323 12.74 11.70 -7.52
N ILE A 324 11.70 12.20 -6.88
CA ILE A 324 11.80 12.88 -5.59
C ILE A 324 11.13 11.98 -4.55
N ARG A 325 11.84 11.75 -3.44
CA ARG A 325 11.31 11.01 -2.30
C ARG A 325 11.39 11.84 -1.04
N ILE A 326 10.30 11.87 -0.31
CA ILE A 326 10.17 12.56 0.96
C ILE A 326 9.98 11.50 2.04
N HIS A 327 11.00 11.28 2.86
CA HIS A 327 10.95 10.39 4.01
C HIS A 327 10.42 11.17 5.21
N THR A 328 9.13 10.99 5.48
CA THR A 328 8.37 11.68 6.53
C THR A 328 8.19 10.79 7.77
N ALA A 329 7.91 11.40 8.92
CA ALA A 329 7.55 10.66 10.12
C ALA A 329 6.09 10.13 10.05
N LYS A 330 5.15 11.00 9.65
CA LYS A 330 3.70 10.70 9.63
C LYS A 330 2.94 11.30 8.43
N ASP A 331 3.60 12.04 7.54
CA ASP A 331 2.93 12.91 6.57
C ASP A 331 2.74 12.29 5.18
N ALA A 332 3.24 11.07 4.94
CA ALA A 332 3.17 10.43 3.62
C ALA A 332 1.74 10.27 3.09
N PHE A 333 0.76 9.97 3.96
CA PHE A 333 -0.65 9.87 3.58
C PHE A 333 -1.23 11.24 3.20
N LEU A 334 -0.98 12.27 4.02
CA LEU A 334 -1.42 13.65 3.72
C LEU A 334 -0.89 14.09 2.34
N LEU A 335 0.41 13.91 2.09
CA LEU A 335 1.03 14.28 0.81
C LEU A 335 0.44 13.53 -0.37
N LEU A 336 0.12 12.24 -0.19
CA LEU A 336 -0.55 11.43 -1.20
C LEU A 336 -1.96 11.96 -1.49
N GLN A 337 -2.74 12.29 -0.46
CA GLN A 337 -4.10 12.81 -0.61
C GLN A 337 -4.12 14.17 -1.31
N LEU A 338 -3.21 15.07 -0.93
CA LEU A 338 -3.05 16.37 -1.60
C LEU A 338 -2.72 16.22 -3.09
N ALA A 339 -1.79 15.32 -3.43
CA ALA A 339 -1.43 15.06 -4.82
C ALA A 339 -2.60 14.45 -5.63
N LYS A 340 -3.44 13.60 -5.00
CA LYS A 340 -4.64 13.04 -5.64
C LYS A 340 -5.72 14.08 -5.88
N LEU A 341 -6.06 14.88 -4.86
CA LEU A 341 -7.11 15.91 -4.93
C LEU A 341 -6.89 16.88 -6.09
N LYS A 342 -5.68 17.42 -6.21
CA LYS A 342 -5.37 18.42 -7.26
C LYS A 342 -5.35 17.81 -8.67
N LYS A 343 -4.97 16.54 -8.79
CA LYS A 343 -5.02 15.83 -10.08
C LYS A 343 -6.47 15.62 -10.55
N ALA A 344 -7.38 15.29 -9.64
CA ALA A 344 -8.81 15.17 -9.92
C ALA A 344 -9.43 16.52 -10.34
N GLN A 345 -9.05 17.63 -9.70
CA GLN A 345 -9.49 18.97 -10.08
C GLN A 345 -9.02 19.37 -11.48
N THR A 346 -7.79 19.02 -11.88
CA THR A 346 -7.28 19.29 -13.23
C THR A 346 -7.93 18.43 -14.33
N SER A 347 -8.37 17.20 -14.03
CA SER A 347 -9.07 16.36 -15.00
C SER A 347 -10.54 16.75 -15.21
N CYS A 348 -11.10 17.56 -14.32
CA CYS A 348 -12.47 18.07 -14.38
C CYS A 348 -12.57 19.53 -14.86
N ALA A 349 -11.45 20.18 -15.20
CA ALA A 349 -11.47 21.49 -15.82
C ALA A 349 -11.92 21.34 -17.29
N PRO A 350 -12.93 22.09 -17.75
CA PRO A 350 -13.32 22.07 -19.16
C PRO A 350 -12.14 22.56 -20.02
N VAL A 351 -11.87 21.81 -21.09
CA VAL A 351 -10.86 22.13 -22.12
C VAL A 351 -11.26 23.38 -22.88
#